data_AF-A0A541C5W7-F1
#
_entry.id   AF-A0A541C5W7-F1
#
_cell.length_a   1.000
_cell.length_b   1.000
_cell.length_c   1.000
_cell.angle_alpha   90.00
_cell.angle_beta   90.00
_cell.angle_gamma   90.00
#
_symmetry.space_group_name_H-M   'P 1'
#
loop_
_entity.id
_entity.type
_entity.pdbx_description
1 polymer ?
#
loop_
_entity_poly.entity_id
_entity_poly.type
_entity_poly.pdbx_seq_one_letter_code
_entity_poly.pdbx_strand_id
1 'polypeptide(L)'
;MVGRRWVIALGAVLAGCAGPAEAPRPVIRPFDYSHLTPIKLDVATVEVVDQWVPPRAPPHVDHRAPIEPREALRRMLADRVQAWGNRGRARALITEASLVEQRLPREGGLGAMFTTQQSERYVLTLSVRLEVEGGEGRGGGSAQATVTRSRTVAEGTSLAAREAVWYEMLRSAMDDPQGMNVEFEFQVRRALRPFIVPEGTPRPPPGGTIETQELAPPPGATAPAPAGGTLGTVPVR
;
A
#
# COMPACT_ATOMS: atom_id res chain seq x y z
N MET A 1 -79.65 14.65 40.41
CA MET A 1 -79.36 13.67 39.35
C MET A 1 -78.37 14.31 38.38
N VAL A 2 -77.16 13.86 38.07
CA VAL A 2 -76.29 12.75 38.47
C VAL A 2 -74.87 13.32 38.27
N GLY A 3 -73.99 13.14 39.26
CA GLY A 3 -72.60 13.58 39.18
C GLY A 3 -71.80 12.74 38.19
N ARG A 4 -70.87 13.38 37.46
CA ARG A 4 -69.95 12.69 36.57
C ARG A 4 -68.52 12.95 37.01
N ARG A 5 -68.08 12.14 37.98
CA ARG A 5 -66.67 11.94 38.34
C ARG A 5 -65.98 11.28 37.15
N TRP A 6 -65.01 11.96 36.54
CA TRP A 6 -64.07 11.31 35.61
C TRP A 6 -62.78 11.01 36.35
N VAL A 7 -62.53 9.72 36.49
CA VAL A 7 -61.35 9.12 37.09
C VAL A 7 -60.19 9.18 36.09
N ILE A 8 -59.02 9.35 36.68
CA ILE A 8 -57.65 9.49 36.17
C ILE A 8 -57.27 8.44 35.11
N ALA A 9 -56.48 8.85 34.11
CA ALA A 9 -55.47 7.99 33.51
C ALA A 9 -54.19 8.81 33.25
N LEU A 10 -53.34 8.88 34.27
CA LEU A 10 -51.97 9.37 34.19
C LEU A 10 -51.16 8.32 33.42
N GLY A 11 -51.03 8.50 32.10
CA GLY A 11 -50.17 7.67 31.26
C GLY A 11 -48.71 7.98 31.55
N ALA A 12 -48.08 7.13 32.36
CA ALA A 12 -46.63 7.12 32.53
C ALA A 12 -45.99 6.67 31.20
N VAL A 13 -45.55 7.63 30.40
CA VAL A 13 -44.71 7.37 29.22
C VAL A 13 -43.33 6.97 29.75
N LEU A 14 -43.08 5.66 29.75
CA LEU A 14 -41.73 5.11 29.89
C LEU A 14 -40.92 5.51 28.65
N ALA A 15 -40.28 6.68 28.72
CA ALA A 15 -39.20 7.04 27.82
C ALA A 15 -38.00 6.12 28.15
N GLY A 16 -37.93 4.99 27.46
CA GLY A 16 -36.75 4.14 27.50
C GLY A 16 -35.56 4.92 26.98
N CYS A 17 -34.58 5.20 27.84
CA CYS A 17 -33.27 5.67 27.42
C CYS A 17 -32.62 4.56 26.58
N ALA A 18 -32.74 4.65 25.26
CA ALA A 18 -31.82 3.96 24.37
C ALA A 18 -30.44 4.52 24.67
N GLY A 19 -29.62 3.76 25.41
CA GLY A 19 -28.20 4.08 25.59
C GLY A 19 -27.54 4.22 24.22
N PRO A 20 -26.48 5.06 24.09
CA PRO A 20 -25.81 5.26 22.82
C PRO A 20 -25.41 3.90 22.26
N ALA A 21 -25.94 3.55 21.09
CA ALA A 21 -25.62 2.31 20.41
C ALA A 21 -24.11 2.29 20.16
N GLU A 22 -23.42 1.28 20.71
CA GLU A 22 -22.00 1.04 20.42
C GLU A 22 -21.84 0.98 18.90
N ALA A 23 -20.94 1.80 18.36
CA ALA A 23 -20.72 1.84 16.92
C ALA A 23 -20.34 0.43 16.41
N PRO A 24 -20.87 -0.03 15.27
CA PRO A 24 -20.52 -1.32 14.70
C PRO A 24 -19.00 -1.43 14.55
N ARG A 25 -18.41 -2.55 14.97
CA ARG A 25 -16.98 -2.80 14.76
C ARG A 25 -16.71 -2.85 13.26
N PRO A 26 -15.68 -2.14 12.76
CA PRO A 26 -15.35 -2.17 11.35
C PRO A 26 -14.90 -3.57 10.96
N VAL A 27 -15.31 -4.01 9.78
CA VAL A 27 -14.78 -5.23 9.18
C VAL A 27 -13.37 -4.93 8.70
N ILE A 28 -12.38 -5.35 9.48
CA ILE A 28 -10.96 -5.19 9.15
C ILE A 28 -10.65 -6.14 7.98
N ARG A 29 -10.30 -5.57 6.83
CA ARG A 29 -9.80 -6.30 5.68
C ARG A 29 -8.31 -6.01 5.47
N PRO A 30 -7.48 -7.04 5.22
CA PRO A 30 -6.11 -6.84 4.76
C PRO A 30 -6.09 -6.03 3.46
N PHE A 31 -5.00 -5.28 3.27
CA PHE A 31 -4.75 -4.59 2.02
C PHE A 31 -4.33 -5.60 0.93
N ASP A 32 -4.83 -5.41 -0.28
CA ASP A 32 -4.47 -6.22 -1.44
C ASP A 32 -4.44 -5.33 -2.69
N TYR A 33 -3.35 -5.42 -3.46
CA TYR A 33 -3.18 -4.64 -4.69
C TYR A 33 -2.87 -5.50 -5.90
N SER A 34 -2.97 -6.83 -5.77
CA SER A 34 -2.73 -7.77 -6.86
C SER A 34 -3.66 -7.58 -8.07
N HIS A 35 -4.81 -6.92 -7.86
CA HIS A 35 -5.78 -6.58 -8.89
C HIS A 35 -5.39 -5.34 -9.74
N LEU A 36 -4.33 -4.62 -9.36
CA LEU A 36 -3.83 -3.44 -10.08
C LEU A 36 -2.63 -3.79 -10.97
N THR A 37 -2.48 -3.08 -12.09
CA THR A 37 -1.36 -3.29 -13.03
C THR A 37 -0.02 -3.00 -12.37
N PRO A 38 0.88 -3.98 -12.21
CA PRO A 38 2.13 -3.79 -11.48
C PRO A 38 3.10 -2.86 -12.22
N ILE A 39 3.92 -2.16 -11.43
CA ILE A 39 5.04 -1.35 -11.90
C ILE A 39 6.22 -2.29 -12.15
N LYS A 40 6.42 -2.61 -13.42
CA LYS A 40 7.52 -3.44 -13.88
C LYS A 40 8.78 -2.59 -14.05
N LEU A 41 9.82 -2.93 -13.29
CA LEU A 41 11.12 -2.28 -13.36
C LEU A 41 12.11 -3.16 -14.15
N ASP A 42 12.91 -2.53 -15.01
CA ASP A 42 14.00 -3.17 -15.74
C ASP A 42 15.22 -3.39 -14.82
N VAL A 43 15.00 -4.23 -13.81
CA VAL A 43 15.98 -4.68 -12.81
C VAL A 43 15.89 -6.19 -12.62
N ALA A 44 16.99 -6.82 -12.18
CA ALA A 44 17.02 -8.27 -11.89
C ALA A 44 16.25 -8.62 -10.62
N THR A 45 16.37 -7.78 -9.59
CA THR A 45 15.81 -8.04 -8.25
C THR A 45 15.12 -6.80 -7.70
N VAL A 46 14.01 -7.03 -7.00
CA VAL A 46 13.33 -6.03 -6.17
C VAL A 46 13.32 -6.55 -4.74
N GLU A 47 13.72 -5.71 -3.80
CA GLU A 47 13.67 -5.99 -2.37
C GLU A 47 12.79 -4.95 -1.68
N VAL A 48 11.93 -5.40 -0.76
CA VAL A 48 11.18 -4.50 0.14
C VAL A 48 11.88 -4.49 1.49
N VAL A 49 12.30 -3.31 1.94
CA VAL A 49 13.10 -3.13 3.15
C VAL A 49 12.37 -2.23 4.13
N ASP A 50 12.12 -2.75 5.33
CA ASP A 50 11.62 -1.97 6.46
C ASP A 50 12.78 -1.18 7.09
N GLN A 51 12.88 0.12 6.80
CA GLN A 51 13.84 1.00 7.49
C GLN A 51 13.23 1.64 8.74
N TRP A 52 11.91 1.81 8.76
CA TRP A 52 11.18 2.30 9.92
C TRP A 52 11.17 1.28 11.06
N VAL A 53 11.69 1.66 12.22
CA VAL A 53 11.64 0.86 13.46
C VAL A 53 10.56 1.44 14.37
N PRO A 54 9.43 0.75 14.58
CA PRO A 54 8.35 1.25 15.43
C PRO A 54 8.81 1.40 16.89
N PRO A 55 8.68 2.59 17.51
CA PRO A 55 9.06 2.78 18.92
C PRO A 55 8.22 1.98 19.92
N ARG A 56 7.01 1.54 19.52
CA ARG A 56 6.07 0.73 20.33
C ARG A 56 5.72 1.31 21.71
N ALA A 57 5.81 2.63 21.85
CA ALA A 57 5.51 3.34 23.09
C ALA A 57 4.84 4.68 22.77
N PRO A 58 4.02 5.24 23.68
CA PRO A 58 3.46 6.58 23.51
C PRO A 58 4.54 7.61 23.15
N PRO A 59 4.26 8.56 22.24
CA PRO A 59 2.96 8.83 21.61
C PRO A 59 2.63 7.93 20.40
N HIS A 60 3.48 6.96 20.06
CA HIS A 60 3.29 6.05 18.93
C HIS A 60 2.30 4.94 19.27
N VAL A 61 1.20 4.89 18.52
CA VAL A 61 0.10 3.91 18.67
C VAL A 61 -0.05 3.00 17.44
N ASP A 62 0.87 3.06 16.48
CA ASP A 62 0.91 2.19 15.28
C ASP A 62 0.80 0.69 15.62
N HIS A 63 1.54 0.22 16.62
CA HIS A 63 1.49 -1.16 17.11
C HIS A 63 0.14 -1.58 17.73
N ARG A 64 -0.75 -0.63 18.03
CA ARG A 64 -2.10 -0.88 18.57
C ARG A 64 -3.17 -0.85 17.48
N ALA A 65 -2.83 -0.39 16.28
CA ALA A 65 -3.76 -0.40 15.17
C ALA A 65 -4.08 -1.85 14.78
N PRO A 66 -5.32 -2.15 14.34
CA PRO A 66 -5.67 -3.51 13.91
C PRO A 66 -4.80 -4.05 12.79
N ILE A 67 -4.28 -3.16 11.93
CA ILE A 67 -3.24 -3.43 10.95
C ILE A 67 -2.14 -2.38 11.15
N GLU A 68 -0.90 -2.82 11.37
CA GLU A 68 0.23 -1.90 11.47
C GLU A 68 0.40 -1.15 10.13
N PRO A 69 0.58 0.18 10.12
CA PRO A 69 0.80 0.95 8.90
C PRO A 69 1.96 0.43 8.03
N ARG A 70 3.03 -0.06 8.67
CA ARG A 70 4.18 -0.67 8.01
C ARG A 70 3.80 -1.92 7.20
N GLU A 71 2.92 -2.75 7.76
CA GLU A 71 2.46 -3.98 7.10
C GLU A 71 1.63 -3.66 5.84
N ALA A 72 0.78 -2.63 5.91
CA ALA A 72 0.03 -2.15 4.75
C ALA A 72 0.95 -1.67 3.62
N LEU A 73 1.99 -0.88 3.94
CA LEU A 73 2.99 -0.44 2.97
C LEU A 73 3.77 -1.61 2.38
N ARG A 74 4.20 -2.56 3.22
CA ARG A 74 4.96 -3.74 2.78
C ARG A 74 4.16 -4.56 1.77
N ARG A 75 2.87 -4.78 2.06
CA ARG A 75 1.95 -5.48 1.16
C ARG A 75 1.75 -4.74 -0.15
N MET A 76 1.52 -3.42 -0.10
CA MET A 76 1.44 -2.57 -1.29
C MET A 76 2.70 -2.68 -2.15
N LEU A 77 3.88 -2.55 -1.58
CA LEU A 77 5.13 -2.59 -2.35
C LEU A 77 5.38 -3.96 -2.97
N ALA A 78 5.08 -5.04 -2.25
CA ALA A 78 5.20 -6.41 -2.76
C ALA A 78 4.26 -6.68 -3.94
N ASP A 79 3.04 -6.16 -3.91
CA ASP A 79 2.06 -6.36 -4.99
C ASP A 79 2.32 -5.42 -6.19
N ARG A 80 2.69 -4.16 -5.91
CA ARG A 80 2.83 -3.10 -6.93
C ARG A 80 4.18 -3.10 -7.64
N VAL A 81 5.30 -3.48 -7.01
CA VAL A 81 6.64 -3.34 -7.60
C VAL A 81 7.21 -4.71 -7.99
N GLN A 82 7.56 -4.88 -9.27
CA GLN A 82 8.06 -6.16 -9.79
C GLN A 82 9.34 -6.00 -10.60
N ALA A 83 10.26 -6.94 -10.42
CA ALA A 83 11.46 -7.08 -11.23
C ALA A 83 11.10 -7.72 -12.58
N TRP A 84 11.55 -7.10 -13.67
CA TRP A 84 11.29 -7.56 -15.04
C TRP A 84 12.55 -7.63 -15.93
N GLY A 85 13.68 -7.11 -15.46
CA GLY A 85 14.96 -7.13 -16.16
C GLY A 85 15.87 -8.28 -15.73
N ASN A 86 17.07 -8.31 -16.30
CA ASN A 86 18.11 -9.31 -16.00
C ASN A 86 19.34 -8.74 -15.27
N ARG A 87 19.43 -7.42 -15.10
CA ARG A 87 20.57 -6.74 -14.43
C ARG A 87 20.09 -5.63 -13.52
N GLY A 88 20.90 -5.22 -12.55
CA GLY A 88 20.57 -4.14 -11.62
C GLY A 88 19.64 -4.60 -10.49
N ARG A 89 19.39 -3.71 -9.53
CA ARG A 89 18.57 -3.98 -8.34
C ARG A 89 17.71 -2.78 -7.98
N ALA A 90 16.54 -3.03 -7.42
CA ALA A 90 15.70 -2.01 -6.82
C ALA A 90 15.41 -2.32 -5.36
N ARG A 91 15.34 -1.28 -4.53
CA ARG A 91 15.03 -1.36 -3.10
C ARG A 91 13.87 -0.43 -2.80
N ALA A 92 12.76 -1.01 -2.36
CA ALA A 92 11.59 -0.28 -1.88
C ALA A 92 11.69 -0.15 -0.35
N LEU A 93 12.09 1.02 0.10
CA LEU A 93 12.38 1.35 1.49
C LEU A 93 11.15 1.98 2.14
N ILE A 94 10.65 1.37 3.22
CA ILE A 94 9.63 1.99 4.07
C ILE A 94 10.36 2.89 5.06
N THR A 95 10.38 4.19 4.79
CA THR A 95 11.14 5.17 5.56
C THR A 95 10.37 5.70 6.77
N GLU A 96 9.04 5.75 6.68
CA GLU A 96 8.18 6.09 7.82
C GLU A 96 6.82 5.39 7.72
N ALA A 97 6.33 4.87 8.85
CA ALA A 97 5.00 4.27 8.97
C ALA A 97 4.45 4.53 10.37
N SER A 98 4.33 5.81 10.72
CA SER A 98 4.05 6.27 12.09
C SER A 98 2.56 6.58 12.27
N LEU A 99 1.99 6.20 13.42
CA LEU A 99 0.68 6.65 13.87
C LEU A 99 0.84 7.23 15.28
N VAL A 100 0.68 8.53 15.41
CA VAL A 100 1.00 9.28 16.62
C VAL A 100 -0.26 9.89 17.23
N GLU A 101 -0.44 9.69 18.54
CA GLU A 101 -1.47 10.34 19.34
C GLU A 101 -0.92 11.65 19.93
N GLN A 102 -1.52 12.78 19.55
CA GLN A 102 -1.21 14.11 20.07
C GLN A 102 -2.35 14.59 20.96
N ARG A 103 -2.04 15.07 22.16
CA ARG A 103 -3.03 15.70 23.04
C ARG A 103 -3.26 17.15 22.61
N LEU A 104 -4.51 17.55 22.43
CA LEU A 104 -4.87 18.93 22.15
C LEU A 104 -4.92 19.75 23.46
N PRO A 105 -4.53 21.04 23.44
CA PRO A 105 -4.72 21.94 24.58
C PRO A 105 -6.20 22.04 24.95
N ARG A 106 -6.52 21.94 26.23
CA ARG A 106 -7.90 22.09 26.74
C ARG A 106 -8.26 23.57 26.86
N GLU A 107 -9.48 23.93 26.48
CA GLU A 107 -10.03 25.24 26.83
C GLU A 107 -10.42 25.20 28.32
N GLY A 108 -9.70 25.95 29.16
CA GLY A 108 -10.00 26.06 30.58
C GLY A 108 -11.16 27.02 30.84
N GLY A 109 -12.18 26.60 31.59
CA GLY A 109 -13.27 27.47 32.04
C GLY A 109 -14.43 26.73 32.71
N LEU A 110 -15.27 27.44 33.46
CA LEU A 110 -16.46 26.88 34.13
C LEU A 110 -17.49 26.27 33.15
N GLY A 111 -17.47 26.70 31.88
CA GLY A 111 -18.27 26.08 30.80
C GLY A 111 -17.68 24.78 30.23
N ALA A 112 -16.41 24.47 30.53
CA ALA A 112 -15.72 23.28 30.04
C ALA A 112 -16.09 21.99 30.81
N MET A 113 -16.79 22.11 31.94
CA MET A 113 -17.30 20.98 32.74
C MET A 113 -18.56 20.34 32.15
N PHE A 114 -19.20 20.96 31.17
CA PHE A 114 -20.47 20.51 30.58
C PHE A 114 -20.35 20.06 29.11
N THR A 115 -19.14 20.05 28.54
CA THR A 115 -18.93 19.82 27.10
C THR A 115 -17.82 18.79 26.86
N THR A 116 -18.09 17.76 26.05
CA THR A 116 -17.07 16.79 25.60
C THR A 116 -16.03 17.49 24.74
N GLN A 117 -14.80 17.63 25.26
CA GLN A 117 -13.73 18.31 24.54
C GLN A 117 -13.06 17.37 23.52
N GLN A 118 -12.62 17.94 22.40
CA GLN A 118 -11.69 17.28 21.49
C GLN A 118 -10.35 17.13 22.21
N SER A 119 -10.00 15.92 22.63
CA SER A 119 -8.84 15.69 23.50
C SER A 119 -7.63 15.12 22.77
N GLU A 120 -7.86 14.35 21.70
CA GLU A 120 -6.81 13.58 21.02
C GLU A 120 -6.86 13.81 19.50
N ARG A 121 -5.71 14.15 18.92
CA ARG A 121 -5.49 14.20 17.47
C ARG A 121 -4.55 13.06 17.09
N TYR A 122 -5.01 12.17 16.23
CA TYR A 122 -4.15 11.16 15.62
C TYR A 122 -3.54 11.72 14.33
N VAL A 123 -2.25 11.48 14.14
CA VAL A 123 -1.50 11.81 12.92
C VAL A 123 -0.87 10.53 12.38
N LEU A 124 -1.28 10.15 11.17
CA LEU A 124 -0.71 9.03 10.42
C LEU A 124 0.23 9.59 9.36
N THR A 125 1.48 9.17 9.36
CA THR A 125 2.46 9.49 8.31
C THR A 125 2.99 8.21 7.69
N LEU A 126 2.86 8.13 6.37
CA LEU A 126 3.38 7.05 5.54
C LEU A 126 4.41 7.62 4.59
N SER A 127 5.58 7.00 4.49
CA SER A 127 6.63 7.44 3.59
C SER A 127 7.42 6.26 3.03
N VAL A 128 7.57 6.23 1.71
CA VAL A 128 8.28 5.16 0.97
C VAL A 128 9.22 5.75 -0.06
N ARG A 129 10.44 5.20 -0.12
CA ARG A 129 11.42 5.48 -1.17
C ARG A 129 11.63 4.26 -2.04
N LEU A 130 11.58 4.41 -3.36
CA LEU A 130 12.06 3.40 -4.30
C LEU A 130 13.40 3.85 -4.85
N GLU A 131 14.46 3.10 -4.57
CA GLU A 131 15.80 3.31 -5.12
C GLU A 131 16.06 2.25 -6.20
N VAL A 132 16.56 2.68 -7.35
CA VAL A 132 16.92 1.81 -8.47
C VAL A 132 18.38 2.02 -8.80
N GLU A 133 19.10 0.91 -8.91
CA GLU A 133 20.47 0.86 -9.40
C GLU A 133 20.50 0.00 -10.65
N GLY A 134 20.83 0.63 -11.79
CA GLY A 134 20.92 -0.06 -13.06
C GLY A 134 22.02 -1.12 -13.12
N GLY A 135 22.00 -1.95 -14.17
CA GLY A 135 23.15 -2.79 -14.52
C GLY A 135 24.34 -1.96 -15.01
N GLU A 136 25.49 -2.62 -15.27
CA GLU A 136 26.72 -1.94 -15.71
C GLU A 136 26.48 -0.86 -16.78
N GLY A 137 27.04 0.33 -16.53
CA GLY A 137 26.94 1.49 -17.42
C GLY A 137 25.60 2.23 -17.38
N ARG A 138 24.58 1.70 -16.69
CA ARG A 138 23.29 2.38 -16.45
C ARG A 138 23.33 2.99 -15.05
N GLY A 139 23.07 4.30 -14.96
CA GLY A 139 23.00 5.01 -13.68
C GLY A 139 21.86 4.50 -12.77
N GLY A 140 21.72 5.14 -11.62
CA GLY A 140 20.61 4.90 -10.70
C GLY A 140 19.53 5.97 -10.79
N GLY A 141 18.49 5.80 -9.97
CA GLY A 141 17.45 6.80 -9.77
C GLY A 141 16.67 6.51 -8.49
N SER A 142 15.87 7.49 -8.05
CA SER A 142 15.01 7.30 -6.88
C SER A 142 13.68 8.02 -7.04
N ALA A 143 12.63 7.47 -6.45
CA ALA A 143 11.34 8.11 -6.26
C ALA A 143 10.93 8.05 -4.79
N GLN A 144 10.24 9.08 -4.29
CA GLN A 144 9.73 9.14 -2.93
C GLN A 144 8.27 9.54 -2.96
N ALA A 145 7.45 8.89 -2.13
CA ALA A 145 6.09 9.30 -1.83
C ALA A 145 5.90 9.43 -0.32
N THR A 146 5.14 10.45 0.10
CA THR A 146 4.79 10.69 1.50
C THR A 146 3.34 11.13 1.58
N VAL A 147 2.58 10.52 2.49
CA VAL A 147 1.18 10.87 2.76
C VAL A 147 1.01 11.06 4.25
N THR A 148 0.37 12.18 4.63
CA THR A 148 0.00 12.45 6.02
C THR A 148 -1.51 12.64 6.13
N ARG A 149 -2.13 11.97 7.09
CA ARG A 149 -3.55 12.14 7.45
C ARG A 149 -3.65 12.48 8.92
N SER A 150 -4.61 13.33 9.29
CA SER A 150 -4.89 13.61 10.69
C SER A 150 -6.39 13.54 10.98
N ARG A 151 -6.75 13.06 12.16
CA ARG A 151 -8.14 13.01 12.61
C ARG A 151 -8.22 13.26 14.11
N THR A 152 -9.18 14.10 14.49
CA THR A 152 -9.46 14.38 15.89
C THR A 152 -10.56 13.45 16.40
N VAL A 153 -10.41 13.01 17.65
CA VAL A 153 -11.35 12.11 18.32
C VAL A 153 -11.78 12.75 19.64
N ALA A 154 -13.06 12.57 19.99
CA ALA A 154 -13.63 13.09 21.23
C ALA A 154 -13.09 12.33 22.45
N GLU A 155 -12.98 13.02 23.59
CA GLU A 155 -12.64 12.41 24.87
C GLU A 155 -13.63 11.30 25.25
N GLY A 156 -13.13 10.23 25.88
CA GLY A 156 -13.96 9.10 26.32
C GLY A 156 -14.36 8.12 25.21
N THR A 157 -13.83 8.26 24.00
CA THR A 157 -14.05 7.29 22.91
C THR A 157 -13.58 5.89 23.32
N SER A 158 -14.43 4.87 23.12
CA SER A 158 -14.09 3.48 23.44
C SER A 158 -12.89 2.99 22.63
N LEU A 159 -12.16 1.99 23.15
CA LEU A 159 -11.01 1.41 22.44
C LEU A 159 -11.41 0.89 21.06
N ALA A 160 -12.56 0.22 20.94
CA ALA A 160 -13.07 -0.30 19.68
C ALA A 160 -13.36 0.83 18.67
N ALA A 161 -13.89 1.96 19.13
CA ALA A 161 -14.11 3.13 18.28
C ALA A 161 -12.79 3.79 17.84
N ARG A 162 -11.76 3.82 18.70
CA ARG A 162 -10.41 4.29 18.33
C ARG A 162 -9.77 3.39 17.27
N GLU A 163 -9.82 2.07 17.46
CA GLU A 163 -9.34 1.10 16.48
C GLU A 163 -10.01 1.28 15.12
N ALA A 164 -11.31 1.57 15.11
CA ALA A 164 -12.03 1.88 13.90
C ALA A 164 -11.56 3.18 13.23
N VAL A 165 -11.32 4.22 14.02
CA VAL A 165 -10.74 5.47 13.52
C VAL A 165 -9.37 5.22 12.90
N TRP A 166 -8.50 4.46 13.56
CA TRP A 166 -7.15 4.15 13.05
C TRP A 166 -7.21 3.34 11.76
N TYR A 167 -8.07 2.32 11.69
CA TYR A 167 -8.25 1.52 10.48
C TYR A 167 -8.76 2.37 9.30
N GLU A 168 -9.78 3.20 9.51
CA GLU A 168 -10.31 4.07 8.46
C GLU A 168 -9.29 5.12 8.01
N MET A 169 -8.50 5.68 8.94
CA MET A 169 -7.40 6.58 8.60
C MET A 169 -6.35 5.88 7.73
N LEU A 170 -5.96 4.66 8.09
CA LEU A 170 -5.00 3.88 7.32
C LEU A 170 -5.56 3.51 5.93
N ARG A 171 -6.81 3.07 5.87
CA ARG A 171 -7.51 2.77 4.61
C ARG A 171 -7.55 3.97 3.68
N SER A 172 -7.98 5.13 4.16
CA SER A 172 -7.99 6.38 3.39
C SER A 172 -6.58 6.84 3.00
N ALA A 173 -5.58 6.70 3.88
CA ALA A 173 -4.20 7.05 3.57
C ALA A 173 -3.59 6.17 2.48
N MET A 174 -4.04 4.93 2.35
CA MET A 174 -3.53 3.97 1.38
C MET A 174 -4.29 4.00 0.05
N ASP A 175 -5.63 4.01 0.09
CA ASP A 175 -6.50 3.67 -1.05
C ASP A 175 -7.17 4.88 -1.72
N ASP A 176 -7.21 6.04 -1.07
CA ASP A 176 -7.85 7.22 -1.66
C ASP A 176 -7.09 7.68 -2.94
N PRO A 177 -7.73 8.49 -3.81
CA PRO A 177 -7.07 9.06 -4.98
C PRO A 177 -5.84 9.95 -4.66
N GLN A 178 -5.74 10.44 -3.43
CA GLN A 178 -4.58 11.18 -2.88
C GLN A 178 -3.80 10.34 -1.86
N GLY A 179 -4.08 9.04 -1.81
CA GLY A 179 -3.44 8.08 -0.94
C GLY A 179 -2.12 7.58 -1.49
N MET A 180 -1.46 6.76 -0.67
CA MET A 180 -0.10 6.31 -0.89
C MET A 180 0.04 5.52 -2.19
N ASN A 181 -0.90 4.65 -2.54
CA ASN A 181 -0.80 3.85 -3.76
C ASN A 181 -0.73 4.72 -5.02
N VAL A 182 -1.58 5.74 -5.11
CA VAL A 182 -1.64 6.63 -6.28
C VAL A 182 -0.44 7.58 -6.31
N GLU A 183 -0.10 8.19 -5.17
CA GLU A 183 1.04 9.10 -5.07
C GLU A 183 2.36 8.38 -5.38
N PHE A 184 2.55 7.18 -4.83
CA PHE A 184 3.71 6.34 -5.12
C PHE A 184 3.83 6.03 -6.61
N GLU A 185 2.76 5.55 -7.23
CA GLU A 185 2.76 5.26 -8.67
C GLU A 185 3.09 6.50 -9.50
N PHE A 186 2.51 7.65 -9.18
CA PHE A 186 2.79 8.91 -9.86
C PHE A 186 4.28 9.28 -9.77
N GLN A 187 4.86 9.24 -8.57
CA GLN A 187 6.25 9.61 -8.35
C GLN A 187 7.21 8.65 -9.06
N VAL A 188 6.92 7.34 -9.02
CA VAL A 188 7.71 6.33 -9.73
C VAL A 188 7.63 6.54 -11.25
N ARG A 189 6.43 6.71 -11.80
CA ARG A 189 6.22 6.98 -13.24
C ARG A 189 6.80 8.31 -13.71
N ARG A 190 7.06 9.24 -12.80
CA ARG A 190 7.72 10.51 -13.13
C ARG A 190 9.24 10.41 -13.06
N ALA A 191 9.77 9.93 -11.94
CA ALA A 191 11.20 9.97 -11.65
C ALA A 191 11.97 8.77 -12.24
N LEU A 192 11.33 7.61 -12.36
CA LEU A 192 11.97 6.36 -12.78
C LEU A 192 11.54 5.91 -14.18
N ARG A 193 11.03 6.83 -15.03
CA ARG A 193 10.66 6.56 -16.43
C ARG A 193 11.68 5.71 -17.19
N PRO A 194 13.00 5.99 -17.11
CA PRO A 194 13.98 5.21 -17.86
C PRO A 194 14.06 3.74 -17.43
N PHE A 195 13.53 3.38 -16.26
CA PHE A 195 13.58 2.02 -15.70
C PHE A 195 12.23 1.30 -15.79
N ILE A 196 11.16 1.95 -16.26
CA ILE A 196 9.83 1.32 -16.35
C ILE A 196 9.73 0.54 -17.65
N VAL A 197 9.34 -0.73 -17.55
CA VAL A 197 9.09 -1.59 -18.70
C VAL A 197 7.66 -1.35 -19.21
N PRO A 198 7.46 -1.07 -20.51
CA PRO A 198 6.13 -0.95 -21.09
C PRO A 198 5.29 -2.21 -20.91
N GLU A 199 3.99 -2.02 -20.76
CA GLU A 199 3.03 -3.12 -20.65
C GLU A 199 3.09 -4.01 -21.91
N GLY A 200 2.88 -5.32 -21.74
CA GLY A 200 2.97 -6.30 -22.82
C GLY A 200 4.39 -6.75 -23.22
N THR A 201 5.44 -6.12 -22.71
CA THR A 201 6.83 -6.55 -22.98
C THR A 201 7.09 -7.96 -22.41
N PRO A 202 7.46 -8.95 -23.23
CA PRO A 202 7.81 -10.28 -22.75
C PRO A 202 8.94 -10.23 -21.73
N ARG A 203 8.89 -11.10 -20.72
CA ARG A 203 10.00 -11.20 -19.76
C ARG A 203 11.23 -11.78 -20.49
N PRO A 204 12.42 -11.18 -20.35
CA PRO A 204 13.64 -11.77 -20.88
C PRO A 204 13.85 -13.17 -20.29
N PRO A 205 14.32 -14.15 -21.07
CA PRO A 205 14.68 -15.44 -20.52
C PRO A 205 15.77 -15.28 -19.44
N PRO A 206 15.67 -16.00 -18.31
CA PRO A 206 16.67 -15.94 -17.26
C PRO A 206 17.94 -16.62 -17.75
N GLY A 207 18.98 -15.85 -18.09
CA GLY A 207 20.37 -16.30 -18.26
C GLY A 207 20.66 -17.45 -19.25
N GLY A 208 19.67 -17.98 -19.96
CA GLY A 208 19.84 -19.11 -20.87
C GLY A 208 20.38 -18.66 -22.22
N THR A 209 21.51 -19.24 -22.62
CA THR A 209 21.81 -19.42 -24.04
C THR A 209 20.56 -19.99 -24.71
N ILE A 210 20.14 -19.44 -25.84
CA ILE A 210 19.08 -20.03 -26.65
C ILE A 210 19.56 -21.44 -27.03
N GLU A 211 19.10 -22.48 -26.34
CA GLU A 211 19.30 -23.86 -26.80
C GLU A 211 18.46 -24.01 -28.07
N THR A 212 19.13 -23.90 -29.22
CA THR A 212 18.52 -24.22 -30.50
C THR A 212 18.39 -25.73 -30.54
N GLN A 213 17.23 -26.27 -30.15
CA GLN A 213 16.94 -27.68 -30.32
C GLN A 213 16.78 -27.96 -31.81
N GLU A 214 17.85 -28.43 -32.45
CA GLU A 214 17.80 -28.89 -33.83
C GLU A 214 16.89 -30.12 -33.88
N LEU A 215 15.75 -29.97 -34.57
CA LEU A 215 14.76 -31.02 -34.69
C LEU A 215 15.36 -32.16 -35.50
N ALA A 216 15.57 -33.33 -34.87
CA ALA A 216 16.06 -34.51 -35.58
C ALA A 216 15.05 -34.87 -36.70
N PRO A 217 15.53 -35.18 -37.92
CA PRO A 217 14.65 -35.52 -39.03
C PRO A 217 13.81 -36.75 -38.68
N PRO A 218 12.54 -36.81 -39.13
CA PRO A 218 11.66 -37.94 -38.85
C PRO A 218 12.30 -39.25 -39.35
N PRO A 219 12.11 -40.37 -38.62
CA PRO A 219 12.64 -41.66 -39.03
C PRO A 219 12.07 -42.02 -40.41
N GLY A 220 12.94 -42.06 -41.42
CA GLY A 220 12.58 -42.36 -42.81
C GLY A 220 13.00 -41.30 -43.84
N ALA A 221 13.51 -40.14 -43.44
CA ALA A 221 14.08 -39.17 -44.39
C ALA A 221 15.55 -39.53 -44.72
N THR A 222 15.77 -40.11 -45.90
CA THR A 222 17.13 -40.29 -46.46
C THR A 222 17.76 -38.92 -46.66
N ALA A 223 18.92 -38.69 -46.01
CA ALA A 223 19.70 -37.47 -46.20
C ALA A 223 20.07 -37.29 -47.68
N PRO A 224 19.91 -36.10 -48.30
CA PRO A 224 20.53 -35.84 -49.58
C PRO A 224 22.06 -35.87 -49.41
N ALA A 225 22.73 -36.56 -50.33
CA ALA A 225 24.18 -36.69 -50.37
C ALA A 225 24.86 -35.31 -50.33
N PRO A 226 26.05 -35.19 -49.70
CA PRO A 226 26.77 -33.92 -49.67
C PRO A 226 27.19 -33.53 -51.09
N ALA A 227 26.57 -32.48 -51.63
CA ALA A 227 27.05 -31.81 -52.83
C ALA A 227 28.36 -31.09 -52.47
N GLY A 228 29.48 -31.64 -52.92
CA GLY A 228 30.78 -30.97 -52.87
C GLY A 228 30.72 -29.67 -53.67
N GLY A 229 30.53 -28.55 -52.98
CA GLY A 229 30.63 -27.20 -53.53
C GLY A 229 31.97 -26.59 -53.17
N THR A 230 32.92 -26.60 -54.10
CA THR A 230 34.18 -25.86 -54.03
C THR A 230 33.93 -24.36 -53.81
N LEU A 231 34.60 -23.81 -52.80
CA LEU A 231 34.65 -22.38 -52.48
C LEU A 231 35.22 -21.58 -53.66
N GLY A 232 34.39 -20.73 -54.27
CA GLY A 232 34.83 -19.67 -55.17
C GLY A 232 35.17 -18.41 -54.38
N THR A 233 36.45 -18.04 -54.36
CA THR A 233 36.96 -16.75 -53.88
C THR A 233 36.36 -15.58 -54.66
N VAL A 234 35.70 -14.65 -53.97
CA VAL A 234 35.24 -13.36 -54.51
C VAL A 234 36.29 -12.29 -54.17
N PRO A 235 36.92 -11.62 -55.16
CA PRO A 235 37.82 -10.53 -54.88
C PRO A 235 37.04 -9.23 -54.59
N VAL A 236 37.47 -8.56 -53.53
CA VAL A 236 37.06 -7.20 -53.14
C VAL A 236 37.56 -6.20 -54.18
N ARG A 237 36.72 -5.23 -54.55
CA ARG A 237 37.11 -4.04 -55.29
C ARG A 237 36.51 -2.81 -54.65
#